data_AF-A0A078ML30-F1
#
_entry.id   AF-A0A078ML30-F1
#
_cell.length_a   1.000
_cell.length_b   1.000
_cell.length_c   1.000
_cell.angle_alpha   90.00
_cell.angle_beta   90.00
_cell.angle_gamma   90.00
#
_symmetry.space_group_name_H-M   'P 1'
#
loop_
_entity.id
_entity.type
_entity.pdbx_description
1 polymer ?
#
loop_
_entity_poly.entity_id
_entity_poly.type
_entity_poly.pdbx_seq_one_letter_code
_entity_poly.pdbx_strand_id
1 'polypeptide(L)'
;MMPARQDIENAVRTAHADHVNDTGGANASYIPYLASVDPSLFGVAVVTVDGDVYEAGDTRFEFALESISKVFSMARCMEDVGLQAFHDKIGADPTGEPFNSVVALTLHQGKPQSPLVNAGAMATVSLIQADSPGERWHRILQTQSDFAGRQISLSDAVNDSEQSTNFHNRAIAWLMYSAGTMYSDPMEACEVYTRQCSTLVTAVDLATMGATIAARGTNPVTGKKVISNPSFVPPMLAEMTMEGLYTASGDWAYKVGLPGKSGVGGGVLAVMPGVLAIAGFSPPLDPAGNSVRARHAVAQVAAALKLNLYNASDYAS
;
A
#
# COMPACT_ATOMS: atom_id res chain seq x y z
N MET A 1 -3.43 -19.17 -14.48
CA MET A 1 -3.83 -20.40 -13.77
C MET A 1 -3.24 -20.34 -12.36
N MET A 2 -3.91 -20.87 -11.33
CA MET A 2 -3.34 -20.90 -9.97
C MET A 2 -2.09 -21.80 -9.94
N PRO A 3 -0.94 -21.33 -9.42
CA PRO A 3 0.23 -22.20 -9.20
C PRO A 3 -0.10 -23.35 -8.24
N ALA A 4 0.61 -24.48 -8.36
CA ALA A 4 0.39 -25.59 -7.45
C ALA A 4 0.77 -25.21 -6.01
N ARG A 5 0.01 -25.71 -5.03
CA ARG A 5 0.25 -25.47 -3.60
C ARG A 5 1.71 -25.65 -3.18
N GLN A 6 2.35 -26.74 -3.64
CA GLN A 6 3.74 -27.03 -3.30
C GLN A 6 4.72 -26.02 -3.90
N ASP A 7 4.43 -25.49 -5.10
CA ASP A 7 5.27 -24.48 -5.75
C ASP A 7 5.21 -23.17 -4.97
N ILE A 8 4.03 -22.76 -4.49
CA ILE A 8 3.86 -21.56 -3.66
C ILE A 8 4.61 -21.71 -2.34
N GLU A 9 4.43 -22.84 -1.64
CA GLU A 9 5.13 -23.08 -0.38
C GLU A 9 6.65 -23.07 -0.55
N ASN A 10 7.16 -23.73 -1.61
CA ASN A 10 8.58 -23.73 -1.92
C ASN A 10 9.10 -22.32 -2.25
N ALA A 11 8.37 -21.56 -3.08
CA ALA A 11 8.75 -20.21 -3.44
C ALA A 11 8.87 -19.29 -2.22
N VAL A 12 7.90 -19.33 -1.30
CA VAL A 12 7.91 -18.54 -0.07
C VAL A 12 9.08 -18.92 0.84
N ARG A 13 9.30 -20.23 1.08
CA ARG A 13 10.40 -20.71 1.93
C ARG A 13 11.77 -20.36 1.34
N THR A 14 11.96 -20.56 0.04
CA THR A 14 13.20 -20.23 -0.66
C THR A 14 13.47 -18.73 -0.62
N ALA A 15 12.47 -17.90 -0.92
CA ALA A 15 12.64 -16.45 -0.90
C ALA A 15 13.00 -15.90 0.48
N HIS A 16 12.42 -16.46 1.55
CA HIS A 16 12.85 -16.13 2.90
C HIS A 16 14.27 -16.59 3.19
N ALA A 17 14.61 -17.84 2.86
CA ALA A 17 15.94 -18.40 3.14
C ALA A 17 17.08 -17.66 2.41
N ASP A 18 16.85 -17.29 1.15
CA ASP A 18 17.85 -16.64 0.30
C ASP A 18 18.12 -15.18 0.75
N HIS A 19 17.10 -14.50 1.28
CA HIS A 19 17.17 -13.07 1.62
C HIS A 19 17.24 -12.76 3.12
N VAL A 20 17.21 -13.76 4.02
CA VAL A 20 17.28 -13.50 5.47
C VAL A 20 18.58 -12.80 5.88
N ASN A 21 19.67 -13.11 5.19
CA ASN A 21 21.02 -12.57 5.42
C ASN A 21 21.37 -11.38 4.52
N ASP A 22 20.44 -10.92 3.68
CA ASP A 22 20.66 -9.71 2.88
C ASP A 22 20.95 -8.54 3.81
N THR A 23 21.99 -7.79 3.47
CA THR A 23 22.40 -6.59 4.21
C THR A 23 22.10 -5.33 3.40
N GLY A 24 22.03 -4.20 4.08
CA GLY A 24 21.84 -2.89 3.45
C GLY A 24 20.52 -2.22 3.82
N GLY A 25 20.45 -0.94 3.49
CA GLY A 25 19.37 -0.06 3.94
C GLY A 25 19.49 0.35 5.41
N ALA A 26 18.52 1.11 5.87
CA ALA A 26 18.40 1.53 7.27
C ALA A 26 16.92 1.70 7.61
N ASN A 27 16.55 1.49 8.88
CA ASN A 27 15.20 1.81 9.33
C ASN A 27 14.86 3.28 9.03
N ALA A 28 13.58 3.54 8.77
CA ALA A 28 13.07 4.89 8.83
C ALA A 28 13.32 5.47 10.24
N SER A 29 13.94 6.64 10.31
CA SER A 29 14.41 7.23 11.57
C SER A 29 13.85 8.61 11.86
N TYR A 30 12.91 9.09 11.04
CA TYR A 30 12.28 10.40 11.21
C TYR A 30 11.29 10.43 12.39
N ILE A 31 10.82 9.26 12.84
CA ILE A 31 10.08 9.09 14.11
C ILE A 31 10.72 8.01 14.99
N PRO A 32 10.68 8.17 16.33
CA PRO A 32 11.32 7.23 17.26
C PRO A 32 10.80 5.78 17.16
N TYR A 33 9.50 5.60 16.90
CA TYR A 33 8.89 4.27 16.80
C TYR A 33 9.56 3.43 15.71
N LEU A 34 9.63 3.95 14.47
CA LEU A 34 10.22 3.23 13.34
C LEU A 34 11.72 2.99 13.53
N ALA A 35 12.43 3.95 14.14
CA ALA A 35 13.84 3.82 14.45
C ALA A 35 14.13 2.67 15.45
N SER A 36 13.16 2.37 16.33
CA SER A 36 13.29 1.38 17.39
C SER A 36 12.92 -0.05 16.98
N VAL A 37 12.28 -0.24 15.82
CA VAL A 37 11.89 -1.57 15.34
C VAL A 37 13.15 -2.41 15.08
N ASP A 38 13.16 -3.66 15.55
CA ASP A 38 14.30 -4.55 15.38
C ASP A 38 14.61 -4.74 13.87
N PRO A 39 15.79 -4.28 13.38
CA PRO A 39 16.12 -4.33 11.96
C PRO A 39 16.31 -5.76 11.45
N SER A 40 16.42 -6.76 12.33
CA SER A 40 16.57 -8.17 11.98
C SER A 40 15.26 -8.84 11.56
N LEU A 41 14.10 -8.28 11.93
CA LEU A 41 12.78 -8.82 11.59
C LEU A 41 12.58 -8.96 10.08
N PHE A 42 12.11 -10.13 9.67
CA PHE A 42 11.85 -10.44 8.27
C PHE A 42 10.80 -11.53 8.08
N GLY A 43 9.76 -11.23 7.30
CA GLY A 43 8.71 -12.18 6.98
C GLY A 43 8.24 -12.07 5.54
N VAL A 44 7.82 -13.19 4.96
CA VAL A 44 7.24 -13.30 3.61
C VAL A 44 5.95 -14.10 3.69
N ALA A 45 4.86 -13.57 3.14
CA ALA A 45 3.55 -14.20 3.12
C ALA A 45 2.92 -14.15 1.73
N VAL A 46 2.15 -15.17 1.39
CA VAL A 46 1.30 -15.24 0.21
C VAL A 46 -0.11 -15.62 0.64
N VAL A 47 -1.11 -14.94 0.09
CA VAL A 47 -2.52 -15.30 0.24
C VAL A 47 -3.15 -15.44 -1.13
N THR A 48 -3.77 -16.58 -1.40
CA THR A 48 -4.44 -16.85 -2.69
C THR A 48 -5.85 -16.27 -2.71
N VAL A 49 -6.45 -16.15 -3.91
CA VAL A 49 -7.87 -15.77 -4.04
C VAL A 49 -8.83 -16.81 -3.47
N ASP A 50 -8.35 -18.02 -3.17
CA ASP A 50 -9.10 -19.09 -2.51
C ASP A 50 -8.96 -19.04 -0.97
N GLY A 51 -8.13 -18.13 -0.44
CA GLY A 51 -7.95 -17.91 1.00
C GLY A 51 -6.85 -18.73 1.64
N ASP A 52 -6.07 -19.49 0.86
CA ASP A 52 -4.92 -20.25 1.37
C ASP A 52 -3.78 -19.30 1.74
N VAL A 53 -3.14 -19.56 2.88
CA VAL A 53 -2.01 -18.77 3.42
C VAL A 53 -0.73 -19.59 3.38
N TYR A 54 0.34 -18.98 2.87
CA TYR A 54 1.70 -19.53 2.86
C TYR A 54 2.65 -18.51 3.45
N GLU A 55 3.48 -18.90 4.42
CA GLU A 55 4.28 -17.94 5.18
C GLU A 55 5.64 -18.50 5.62
N ALA A 56 6.64 -17.62 5.73
CA ALA A 56 7.96 -17.91 6.29
C ALA A 56 8.55 -16.68 7.00
N GLY A 57 9.12 -16.87 8.19
CA GLY A 57 9.73 -15.81 9.00
C GLY A 57 8.78 -15.13 9.97
N ASP A 58 9.05 -13.86 10.29
CA ASP A 58 8.34 -13.02 11.26
C ASP A 58 7.02 -12.47 10.72
N THR A 59 6.22 -13.30 10.07
CA THR A 59 5.04 -12.90 9.30
C THR A 59 3.85 -12.44 10.14
N ARG A 60 3.90 -12.69 11.45
CA ARG A 60 2.87 -12.33 12.43
C ARG A 60 3.30 -11.18 13.35
N PHE A 61 4.46 -10.57 13.10
CA PHE A 61 4.86 -9.33 13.77
C PHE A 61 4.00 -8.17 13.25
N GLU A 62 3.49 -7.35 14.17
CA GLU A 62 2.69 -6.17 13.82
C GLU A 62 3.57 -4.95 13.58
N PHE A 63 3.52 -4.41 12.36
CA PHE A 63 4.25 -3.22 11.92
C PHE A 63 3.31 -2.14 11.40
N ALA A 64 3.79 -0.89 11.36
CA ALA A 64 2.99 0.23 10.89
C ALA A 64 2.69 0.12 9.38
N LEU A 65 1.41 0.22 9.01
CA LEU A 65 0.95 0.10 7.61
C LEU A 65 1.48 1.23 6.73
N GLU A 66 1.60 2.43 7.30
CA GLU A 66 2.17 3.61 6.66
C GLU A 66 1.52 3.92 5.30
N SER A 67 2.31 4.35 4.31
CA SER A 67 1.82 4.70 2.97
C SER A 67 1.14 3.57 2.21
N ILE A 68 1.16 2.32 2.68
CA ILE A 68 0.32 1.27 2.10
C ILE A 68 -1.17 1.57 2.34
N SER A 69 -1.50 2.28 3.42
CA SER A 69 -2.86 2.74 3.75
C SER A 69 -3.56 3.50 2.62
N LYS A 70 -2.78 4.20 1.77
CA LYS A 70 -3.25 4.97 0.61
C LYS A 70 -4.08 4.14 -0.36
N VAL A 71 -3.74 2.86 -0.52
CA VAL A 71 -4.49 1.93 -1.40
C VAL A 71 -5.92 1.74 -0.91
N PHE A 72 -6.11 1.65 0.41
CA PHE A 72 -7.40 1.35 1.01
C PHE A 72 -8.29 2.59 1.14
N SER A 73 -7.71 3.77 1.40
CA SER A 73 -8.45 5.03 1.31
C SER A 73 -8.84 5.38 -0.12
N MET A 74 -8.00 5.07 -1.12
CA MET A 74 -8.38 5.14 -2.53
C MET A 74 -9.62 4.27 -2.81
N ALA A 75 -9.63 3.01 -2.38
CA ALA A 75 -10.78 2.11 -2.56
C ALA A 75 -12.05 2.69 -1.92
N ARG A 76 -11.98 3.15 -0.66
CA ARG A 76 -13.12 3.78 0.05
C ARG A 76 -13.64 5.02 -0.68
N CYS A 77 -12.73 5.84 -1.20
CA CYS A 77 -13.09 7.07 -1.88
C CYS A 77 -13.77 6.79 -3.23
N MET A 78 -13.26 5.82 -4.01
CA MET A 78 -13.92 5.37 -5.24
C MET A 78 -15.34 4.86 -4.99
N GLU A 79 -15.58 4.17 -3.86
CA GLU A 79 -16.93 3.74 -3.43
C GLU A 79 -17.86 4.92 -3.12
N ASP A 80 -17.34 6.03 -2.60
CA ASP A 80 -18.14 7.19 -2.21
C ASP A 80 -18.47 8.11 -3.38
N VAL A 81 -17.50 8.37 -4.26
CA VAL A 81 -17.64 9.40 -5.31
C VAL A 81 -17.72 8.82 -6.73
N GLY A 82 -17.42 7.54 -6.91
CA GLY A 82 -17.33 6.89 -8.21
C GLY A 82 -16.04 7.21 -8.97
N LEU A 83 -15.75 6.40 -9.99
CA LEU A 83 -14.47 6.40 -10.70
C LEU A 83 -14.16 7.73 -11.41
N GLN A 84 -15.14 8.31 -12.10
CA GLN A 84 -14.94 9.54 -12.86
C GLN A 84 -14.59 10.72 -11.94
N ALA A 85 -15.37 10.93 -10.89
CA ALA A 85 -15.14 12.02 -9.95
C ALA A 85 -13.81 11.86 -9.20
N PHE A 86 -13.45 10.62 -8.83
CA PHE A 86 -12.15 10.30 -8.24
C PHE A 86 -11.00 10.70 -9.18
N HIS A 87 -11.04 10.24 -10.43
CA HIS A 87 -10.00 10.52 -11.42
C HIS A 87 -9.87 12.02 -11.74
N ASP A 88 -11.00 12.72 -11.90
CA ASP A 88 -10.98 14.16 -12.20
C ASP A 88 -10.34 14.98 -11.08
N LYS A 89 -10.64 14.60 -9.82
CA LYS A 89 -10.18 15.30 -8.61
C LYS A 89 -8.76 14.93 -8.17
N ILE A 90 -8.32 13.71 -8.40
CA ILE A 90 -7.02 13.22 -7.93
C ILE A 90 -6.02 13.13 -9.08
N GLY A 91 -6.36 12.41 -10.14
CA GLY A 91 -5.49 12.05 -11.27
C GLY A 91 -5.22 10.54 -11.31
N ALA A 92 -4.41 10.10 -12.28
CA ALA A 92 -3.89 8.74 -12.39
C ALA A 92 -2.47 8.68 -12.99
N ASP A 93 -1.75 9.79 -12.97
CA ASP A 93 -0.46 9.93 -13.64
C ASP A 93 0.68 9.91 -12.59
N PRO A 94 1.80 9.24 -12.88
CA PRO A 94 2.96 9.31 -12.01
C PRO A 94 3.56 10.72 -12.04
N THR A 95 4.05 11.18 -10.89
CA THR A 95 4.60 12.54 -10.74
C THR A 95 6.02 12.68 -11.28
N GLY A 96 6.77 11.57 -11.37
CA GLY A 96 8.21 11.58 -11.67
C GLY A 96 9.08 12.17 -10.55
N GLU A 97 8.49 12.45 -9.40
CA GLU A 97 9.08 13.18 -8.28
C GLU A 97 8.98 12.36 -6.98
N PRO A 98 9.73 12.71 -5.92
CA PRO A 98 9.57 12.07 -4.61
C PRO A 98 8.15 12.17 -4.07
N PHE A 99 7.75 11.20 -3.24
CA PHE A 99 6.40 11.02 -2.71
C PHE A 99 5.79 12.23 -1.96
N ASN A 100 6.62 13.18 -1.54
CA ASN A 100 6.28 14.37 -0.79
C ASN A 100 6.60 15.68 -1.56
N SER A 101 6.80 15.60 -2.88
CA SER A 101 7.24 16.73 -3.70
C SER A 101 6.17 17.82 -3.84
N VAL A 102 6.47 19.01 -3.33
CA VAL A 102 5.71 20.24 -3.59
C VAL A 102 6.00 20.82 -4.98
N VAL A 103 7.10 20.40 -5.61
CA VAL A 103 7.45 20.79 -6.99
C VAL A 103 6.42 20.19 -7.94
N ALA A 104 6.09 18.90 -7.79
CA ALA A 104 5.04 18.24 -8.56
C ALA A 104 3.71 19.01 -8.46
N LEU A 105 3.29 19.38 -7.24
CA LEU A 105 2.08 20.19 -7.05
C LEU A 105 2.15 21.53 -7.79
N THR A 106 3.28 22.22 -7.72
CA THR A 106 3.44 23.52 -8.37
C THR A 106 3.37 23.41 -9.89
N LEU A 107 4.02 22.39 -10.47
CA LEU A 107 4.00 22.12 -11.91
C LEU A 107 2.60 21.78 -12.44
N HIS A 108 1.76 21.19 -11.59
CA HIS A 108 0.41 20.75 -11.93
C HIS A 108 -0.71 21.60 -11.31
N GLN A 109 -0.43 22.86 -10.98
CA GLN A 109 -1.42 23.83 -10.48
C GLN A 109 -2.21 23.30 -9.27
N GLY A 110 -1.53 22.58 -8.38
CA GLY A 110 -2.08 21.99 -7.16
C GLY A 110 -2.81 20.67 -7.34
N LYS A 111 -2.98 20.14 -8.56
CA LYS A 111 -3.55 18.80 -8.77
C LYS A 111 -2.50 17.72 -8.43
N PRO A 112 -2.81 16.76 -7.54
CA PRO A 112 -1.81 15.84 -6.99
C PRO A 112 -1.33 14.72 -7.93
N GLN A 113 -1.98 14.52 -9.07
CA GLN A 113 -1.70 13.53 -10.11
C GLN A 113 -1.92 12.06 -9.74
N SER A 114 -1.60 11.62 -8.52
CA SER A 114 -1.82 10.23 -8.09
C SER A 114 -2.27 10.15 -6.62
N PRO A 115 -3.20 9.24 -6.26
CA PRO A 115 -3.55 8.95 -4.86
C PRO A 115 -2.41 8.35 -4.03
N LEU A 116 -1.32 7.89 -4.65
CA LEU A 116 -0.25 7.16 -3.95
C LEU A 116 0.93 8.05 -3.50
N VAL A 117 0.98 9.31 -3.93
CA VAL A 117 1.82 10.36 -3.31
C VAL A 117 1.10 11.00 -2.11
N ASN A 118 1.84 11.65 -1.20
CA ASN A 118 1.25 12.20 0.03
C ASN A 118 0.14 13.23 -0.25
N ALA A 119 0.35 14.08 -1.25
CA ALA A 119 -0.62 15.09 -1.64
C ALA A 119 -1.95 14.44 -2.08
N GLY A 120 -1.90 13.50 -3.01
CA GLY A 120 -3.12 12.84 -3.51
C GLY A 120 -3.76 11.94 -2.48
N ALA A 121 -2.99 11.34 -1.58
CA ALA A 121 -3.56 10.59 -0.46
C ALA A 121 -4.32 11.47 0.53
N MET A 122 -3.81 12.65 0.88
CA MET A 122 -4.55 13.61 1.73
C MET A 122 -5.79 14.16 1.03
N ALA A 123 -5.69 14.49 -0.26
CA ALA A 123 -6.87 14.87 -1.04
C ALA A 123 -7.90 13.72 -1.12
N THR A 124 -7.44 12.48 -1.28
CA THR A 124 -8.29 11.29 -1.25
C THR A 124 -9.02 11.17 0.09
N VAL A 125 -8.31 11.32 1.22
CA VAL A 125 -8.90 11.33 2.56
C VAL A 125 -9.95 12.44 2.69
N SER A 126 -9.65 13.66 2.22
CA SER A 126 -10.59 14.80 2.26
C SER A 126 -11.84 14.60 1.40
N LEU A 127 -11.77 13.73 0.38
CA LEU A 127 -12.85 13.45 -0.55
C LEU A 127 -13.81 12.36 -0.07
N ILE A 128 -13.40 11.53 0.90
CA ILE A 128 -14.26 10.54 1.54
C ILE A 128 -15.47 11.25 2.16
N GLN A 129 -16.67 10.74 1.96
CA GLN A 129 -17.87 11.38 2.49
C GLN A 129 -17.97 11.12 4.00
N ALA A 130 -18.10 12.16 4.81
CA ALA A 130 -18.26 12.04 6.26
C ALA A 130 -18.79 13.34 6.84
N ASP A 131 -19.60 13.25 7.89
CA ASP A 131 -20.16 14.40 8.61
C ASP A 131 -19.19 14.95 9.66
N SER A 132 -18.12 14.21 9.98
CA SER A 132 -17.11 14.62 10.96
C SER A 132 -15.74 13.96 10.73
N PRO A 133 -14.65 14.52 11.30
CA PRO A 133 -13.33 13.87 11.32
C PRO A 133 -13.37 12.46 11.91
N GLY A 134 -14.15 12.27 12.98
CA GLY A 134 -14.27 10.98 13.68
C GLY A 134 -14.95 9.91 12.83
N GLU A 135 -16.01 10.27 12.10
CA GLU A 135 -16.65 9.37 11.15
C GLU A 135 -15.72 9.03 9.98
N ARG A 136 -15.06 10.04 9.39
CA ARG A 136 -14.10 9.84 8.30
C ARG A 136 -13.01 8.84 8.69
N TRP A 137 -12.44 9.01 9.89
CA TRP A 137 -11.48 8.07 10.47
C TRP A 137 -12.07 6.67 10.63
N HIS A 138 -13.26 6.55 11.25
CA HIS A 138 -13.91 5.26 11.47
C HIS A 138 -14.16 4.50 10.15
N ARG A 139 -14.62 5.20 9.11
CA ARG A 139 -14.85 4.61 7.78
C ARG A 139 -13.55 4.08 7.14
N ILE A 140 -12.44 4.80 7.31
CA ILE A 140 -11.12 4.34 6.82
C ILE A 140 -10.64 3.12 7.62
N LEU A 141 -10.71 3.16 8.96
CA LEU A 141 -10.31 2.04 9.81
C LEU A 141 -11.13 0.77 9.54
N GLN A 142 -12.44 0.94 9.34
CA GLN A 142 -13.32 -0.17 8.98
C GLN A 142 -12.97 -0.73 7.59
N THR A 143 -12.64 0.14 6.63
CA THR A 143 -12.20 -0.30 5.30
C THR A 143 -10.91 -1.13 5.40
N GLN A 144 -9.90 -0.65 6.13
CA GLN A 144 -8.67 -1.41 6.35
C GLN A 144 -8.95 -2.76 7.04
N SER A 145 -9.82 -2.78 8.05
CA SER A 145 -10.25 -4.01 8.74
C SER A 145 -10.94 -5.01 7.80
N ASP A 146 -11.80 -4.50 6.90
CA ASP A 146 -12.50 -5.32 5.93
C ASP A 146 -11.55 -5.95 4.90
N PHE A 147 -10.57 -5.19 4.41
CA PHE A 147 -9.51 -5.72 3.56
C PHE A 147 -8.66 -6.77 4.29
N ALA A 148 -8.32 -6.55 5.57
CA ALA A 148 -7.52 -7.48 6.34
C ALA A 148 -8.29 -8.74 6.79
N GLY A 149 -9.63 -8.69 6.81
CA GLY A 149 -10.47 -9.78 7.31
C GLY A 149 -10.46 -9.92 8.83
N ARG A 150 -9.93 -8.91 9.55
CA ARG A 150 -9.91 -8.81 11.00
C ARG A 150 -9.98 -7.35 11.43
N GLN A 151 -10.25 -7.11 12.72
CA GLN A 151 -10.16 -5.77 13.28
C GLN A 151 -8.69 -5.31 13.29
N ILE A 152 -8.43 -4.19 12.63
CA ILE A 152 -7.15 -3.45 12.65
C ILE A 152 -7.27 -2.33 13.68
N SER A 153 -6.17 -2.05 14.39
CA SER A 153 -6.11 -1.01 15.42
C SER A 153 -5.11 0.09 15.07
N LEU A 154 -5.40 1.30 15.53
CA LEU A 154 -4.43 2.39 15.59
C LEU A 154 -3.35 2.07 16.62
N SER A 155 -2.10 2.37 16.30
CA SER A 155 -1.04 2.48 17.31
C SER A 155 -0.95 3.93 17.77
N ASP A 156 -1.33 4.19 19.02
CA ASP A 156 -1.21 5.52 19.62
C ASP A 156 0.25 5.99 19.60
N ALA A 157 1.22 5.09 19.81
CA ALA A 157 2.65 5.43 19.78
C ALA A 157 3.12 5.88 18.39
N VAL A 158 2.68 5.22 17.32
CA VAL A 158 3.00 5.63 15.94
C VAL A 158 2.26 6.93 15.62
N ASN A 159 0.97 7.00 15.95
CA ASN A 159 0.14 8.17 15.67
C ASN A 159 0.67 9.42 16.36
N ASP A 160 0.96 9.37 17.65
CA ASP A 160 1.48 10.52 18.40
C ASP A 160 2.82 10.99 17.84
N SER A 161 3.70 10.04 17.47
CA SER A 161 4.97 10.34 16.83
C SER A 161 4.76 11.06 15.49
N GLU A 162 3.98 10.47 14.58
CA GLU A 162 3.69 11.04 13.27
C GLU A 162 2.99 12.40 13.37
N GLN A 163 1.97 12.53 14.21
CA GLN A 163 1.22 13.78 14.39
C GLN A 163 2.14 14.89 14.88
N SER A 164 3.13 14.59 15.73
CA SER A 164 4.09 15.57 16.23
C SER A 164 5.16 15.98 15.21
N THR A 165 5.34 15.22 14.12
CA THR A 165 6.40 15.45 13.12
C THR A 165 5.91 15.71 11.70
N ASN A 166 4.61 15.59 11.42
CA ASN A 166 4.01 15.68 10.08
C ASN A 166 3.96 17.11 9.47
N PHE A 167 4.85 18.03 9.87
CA PHE A 167 4.82 19.44 9.45
C PHE A 167 4.82 19.63 7.93
N HIS A 168 5.58 18.82 7.19
CA HIS A 168 5.61 18.88 5.73
C HIS A 168 4.26 18.47 5.11
N ASN A 169 3.58 17.47 5.70
CA ASN A 169 2.23 17.11 5.28
C ASN A 169 1.23 18.23 5.56
N ARG A 170 1.35 18.93 6.71
CA ARG A 170 0.53 20.12 7.00
C ARG A 170 0.75 21.22 5.95
N ALA A 171 1.99 21.46 5.54
CA ALA A 171 2.31 22.42 4.49
C ALA A 171 1.69 22.03 3.15
N ILE A 172 1.83 20.76 2.73
CA ILE A 172 1.18 20.21 1.53
C ILE A 172 -0.34 20.41 1.60
N ALA A 173 -0.97 20.10 2.73
CA ALA A 173 -2.42 20.22 2.89
C ALA A 173 -2.89 21.67 2.68
N TRP A 174 -2.16 22.67 3.20
CA TRP A 174 -2.45 24.08 2.97
C TRP A 174 -2.20 24.52 1.52
N LEU A 175 -1.14 24.02 0.86
CA LEU A 175 -0.90 24.28 -0.56
C LEU A 175 -2.07 23.79 -1.42
N MET A 176 -2.56 22.58 -1.15
CA MET A 176 -3.68 21.99 -1.88
C MET A 176 -5.00 22.71 -1.59
N TYR A 177 -5.25 23.11 -0.34
CA TYR A 177 -6.42 23.89 0.02
C TYR A 177 -6.43 25.25 -0.70
N SER A 178 -5.29 25.93 -0.76
CA SER A 178 -5.12 27.17 -1.51
C SER A 178 -5.41 26.99 -3.02
N ALA A 179 -5.06 25.83 -3.58
CA ALA A 179 -5.31 25.48 -4.98
C ALA A 179 -6.72 24.92 -5.26
N GLY A 180 -7.56 24.72 -4.24
CA GLY A 180 -8.91 24.14 -4.39
C GLY A 180 -8.92 22.63 -4.64
N THR A 181 -7.83 21.92 -4.33
CA THR A 181 -7.68 20.46 -4.51
C THR A 181 -7.71 19.68 -3.19
N MET A 182 -8.14 20.33 -2.11
CA MET A 182 -8.50 19.73 -0.82
C MET A 182 -10.01 19.89 -0.60
N TYR A 183 -10.69 18.82 -0.22
CA TYR A 183 -12.17 18.73 -0.29
C TYR A 183 -12.86 18.72 1.09
N SER A 184 -12.09 18.92 2.15
CA SER A 184 -12.52 19.14 3.54
C SER A 184 -11.57 20.14 4.20
N ASP A 185 -11.72 20.39 5.50
CA ASP A 185 -10.71 21.13 6.26
C ASP A 185 -9.32 20.45 6.08
N PRO A 186 -8.27 21.22 5.75
CA PRO A 186 -6.97 20.64 5.41
C PRO A 186 -6.26 20.03 6.62
N MET A 187 -6.51 20.53 7.84
CA MET A 187 -5.90 19.98 9.05
C MET A 187 -6.66 18.73 9.51
N GLU A 188 -7.99 18.68 9.35
CA GLU A 188 -8.76 17.43 9.46
C GLU A 188 -8.21 16.36 8.51
N ALA A 189 -8.06 16.68 7.22
CA ALA A 189 -7.57 15.73 6.22
C ALA A 189 -6.15 15.24 6.55
N CYS A 190 -5.27 16.14 6.97
CA CYS A 190 -3.92 15.80 7.38
C CYS A 190 -3.91 14.91 8.64
N GLU A 191 -4.72 15.23 9.65
CA GLU A 191 -4.84 14.45 10.88
C GLU A 191 -5.34 13.03 10.60
N VAL A 192 -6.42 12.88 9.82
CA VAL A 192 -7.01 11.58 9.47
C VAL A 192 -6.07 10.80 8.54
N TYR A 193 -5.36 11.47 7.63
CA TYR A 193 -4.31 10.87 6.82
C TYR A 193 -3.19 10.29 7.69
N THR A 194 -2.75 11.01 8.72
CA THR A 194 -1.76 10.49 9.65
C THR A 194 -2.29 9.28 10.42
N ARG A 195 -3.54 9.31 10.93
CA ARG A 195 -4.13 8.15 11.62
C ARG A 195 -4.16 6.89 10.76
N GLN A 196 -4.51 6.98 9.47
CA GLN A 196 -4.55 5.80 8.58
C GLN A 196 -3.17 5.18 8.33
N CYS A 197 -2.09 5.96 8.41
CA CYS A 197 -0.73 5.46 8.30
C CYS A 197 -0.30 4.73 9.59
N SER A 198 -0.86 5.12 10.74
CA SER A 198 -0.46 4.64 12.06
C SER A 198 -1.17 3.38 12.53
N THR A 199 -1.87 2.66 11.66
CA THR A 199 -2.45 1.35 12.00
C THR A 199 -1.43 0.23 11.91
N LEU A 200 -1.60 -0.81 12.72
CA LEU A 200 -0.71 -1.97 12.71
C LEU A 200 -1.28 -3.13 11.90
N VAL A 201 -0.42 -3.77 11.10
CA VAL A 201 -0.73 -4.97 10.32
C VAL A 201 0.40 -5.98 10.42
N THR A 202 0.11 -7.24 10.17
CA THR A 202 1.12 -8.28 9.95
C THR A 202 1.38 -8.50 8.45
N ALA A 203 2.42 -9.27 8.10
CA ALA A 203 2.67 -9.60 6.69
C ALA A 203 1.52 -10.43 6.09
N VAL A 204 0.90 -11.29 6.89
CA VAL A 204 -0.28 -12.06 6.47
C VAL A 204 -1.51 -11.18 6.30
N ASP A 205 -1.72 -10.19 7.17
CA ASP A 205 -2.79 -9.21 6.96
C ASP A 205 -2.58 -8.47 5.66
N LEU A 206 -1.36 -7.97 5.43
CA LEU A 206 -1.02 -7.25 4.20
C LEU A 206 -1.25 -8.10 2.94
N ALA A 207 -0.83 -9.37 2.97
CA ALA A 207 -1.11 -10.30 1.87
C ALA A 207 -2.62 -10.56 1.71
N THR A 208 -3.39 -10.68 2.80
CA THR A 208 -4.86 -10.83 2.76
C THR A 208 -5.55 -9.61 2.16
N MET A 209 -5.10 -8.41 2.53
CA MET A 209 -5.56 -7.14 1.96
C MET A 209 -5.30 -7.09 0.45
N GLY A 210 -4.10 -7.48 0.01
CA GLY A 210 -3.80 -7.60 -1.42
C GLY A 210 -4.62 -8.67 -2.13
N ALA A 211 -4.84 -9.82 -1.49
CA ALA A 211 -5.60 -10.92 -2.05
C ALA A 211 -7.08 -10.57 -2.21
N THR A 212 -7.62 -9.67 -1.36
CA THR A 212 -8.93 -9.05 -1.56
C THR A 212 -8.99 -8.27 -2.88
N ILE A 213 -7.93 -7.54 -3.23
CA ILE A 213 -7.83 -6.84 -4.53
C ILE A 213 -7.69 -7.87 -5.66
N ALA A 214 -6.85 -8.89 -5.50
CA ALA A 214 -6.69 -9.98 -6.47
C ALA A 214 -8.01 -10.71 -6.75
N ALA A 215 -8.83 -10.91 -5.72
CA ALA A 215 -10.14 -11.55 -5.73
C ALA A 215 -11.28 -10.58 -6.10
N ARG A 216 -10.97 -9.52 -6.88
CA ARG A 216 -11.95 -8.58 -7.44
C ARG A 216 -12.80 -7.87 -6.37
N GLY A 217 -12.21 -7.63 -5.20
CA GLY A 217 -12.87 -6.91 -4.11
C GLY A 217 -13.54 -7.78 -3.05
N THR A 218 -13.45 -9.11 -3.15
CA THR A 218 -13.97 -10.01 -2.11
C THR A 218 -12.82 -10.48 -1.24
N ASN A 219 -12.91 -10.29 0.07
CA ASN A 219 -11.90 -10.80 0.98
C ASN A 219 -11.95 -12.35 0.96
N PRO A 220 -10.86 -13.02 0.57
CA PRO A 220 -10.91 -14.46 0.28
C PRO A 220 -11.01 -15.34 1.53
N VAL A 221 -10.68 -14.80 2.70
CA VAL A 221 -10.75 -15.51 3.99
C VAL A 221 -12.14 -15.41 4.60
N THR A 222 -12.75 -14.23 4.54
CA THR A 222 -14.05 -13.95 5.17
C THR A 222 -15.24 -14.10 4.23
N GLY A 223 -14.99 -14.11 2.91
CA GLY A 223 -16.04 -14.05 1.88
C GLY A 223 -16.74 -12.69 1.79
N LYS A 224 -16.34 -11.70 2.58
CA LYS A 224 -16.97 -10.37 2.58
C LYS A 224 -16.65 -9.63 1.29
N LYS A 225 -17.68 -9.09 0.64
CA LYS A 225 -17.51 -8.15 -0.48
C LYS A 225 -17.10 -6.78 0.07
N VAL A 226 -15.82 -6.44 -0.06
CA VAL A 226 -15.21 -5.21 0.46
C VAL A 226 -15.33 -4.07 -0.55
N ILE A 227 -15.04 -4.35 -1.83
CA ILE A 227 -15.29 -3.42 -2.95
C ILE A 227 -16.61 -3.85 -3.60
N SER A 228 -17.61 -2.98 -3.53
CA SER A 228 -18.96 -3.28 -3.99
C SER A 228 -19.03 -3.40 -5.52
N ASN A 229 -18.24 -2.58 -6.23
CA ASN A 229 -18.14 -2.54 -7.68
C ASN A 229 -16.74 -3.02 -8.16
N PRO A 230 -16.65 -4.23 -8.74
CA PRO A 230 -15.39 -4.77 -9.26
C PRO A 230 -14.71 -3.90 -10.32
N SER A 231 -15.41 -2.96 -10.97
CA SER A 231 -14.80 -2.04 -11.94
C SER A 231 -13.81 -1.06 -11.32
N PHE A 232 -13.78 -0.92 -9.98
CA PHE A 232 -12.79 -0.09 -9.28
C PHE A 232 -11.42 -0.78 -9.13
N VAL A 233 -11.37 -2.11 -9.22
CA VAL A 233 -10.13 -2.88 -9.02
C VAL A 233 -9.08 -2.60 -10.11
N PRO A 234 -9.39 -2.60 -11.42
CA PRO A 234 -8.36 -2.32 -12.43
C PRO A 234 -7.71 -0.92 -12.31
N PRO A 235 -8.47 0.18 -12.08
CA PRO A 235 -7.86 1.48 -11.77
C PRO A 235 -6.95 1.47 -10.53
N MET A 236 -7.35 0.79 -9.45
CA MET A 236 -6.49 0.66 -8.26
C MET A 236 -5.16 -0.05 -8.59
N LEU A 237 -5.22 -1.14 -9.36
CA LEU A 237 -4.03 -1.87 -9.80
C LEU A 237 -3.15 -1.05 -10.75
N ALA A 238 -3.76 -0.20 -11.59
CA ALA A 238 -3.04 0.73 -12.45
C ALA A 238 -2.27 1.75 -11.59
N GLU A 239 -2.91 2.40 -10.63
CA GLU A 239 -2.25 3.33 -9.71
C GLU A 239 -1.08 2.68 -8.95
N MET A 240 -1.31 1.48 -8.42
CA MET A 240 -0.27 0.68 -7.77
C MET A 240 0.90 0.34 -8.70
N THR A 241 0.65 0.19 -10.00
CA THR A 241 1.71 0.01 -11.01
C THR A 241 2.48 1.31 -11.25
N MET A 242 1.76 2.43 -11.38
CA MET A 242 2.37 3.71 -11.79
C MET A 242 3.18 4.37 -10.67
N GLU A 243 2.72 4.33 -9.42
CA GLU A 243 3.27 5.14 -8.32
C GLU A 243 3.37 4.35 -6.99
N GLY A 244 3.31 3.02 -7.07
CA GLY A 244 3.25 2.16 -5.89
C GLY A 244 4.53 2.08 -5.05
N LEU A 245 5.70 2.17 -5.70
CA LEU A 245 7.03 2.05 -5.09
C LEU A 245 7.84 3.34 -5.23
N TYR A 246 7.14 4.48 -5.24
CA TYR A 246 7.72 5.82 -5.36
C TYR A 246 8.55 5.95 -6.65
N THR A 247 9.73 6.56 -6.59
CA THR A 247 10.65 6.73 -7.72
C THR A 247 11.18 5.39 -8.28
N ALA A 248 10.93 4.26 -7.61
CA ALA A 248 11.29 2.93 -8.07
C ALA A 248 10.13 2.18 -8.77
N SER A 249 8.95 2.81 -8.94
CA SER A 249 7.77 2.16 -9.54
C SER A 249 8.03 1.67 -10.97
N GLY A 250 8.72 2.48 -11.79
CA GLY A 250 9.08 2.08 -13.17
C GLY A 250 10.03 0.87 -13.20
N ASP A 251 11.05 0.85 -12.34
CA ASP A 251 11.97 -0.28 -12.22
C ASP A 251 11.26 -1.55 -11.75
N TRP A 252 10.33 -1.42 -10.80
CA TRP A 252 9.52 -2.53 -10.31
C TRP A 252 8.60 -3.09 -11.40
N ALA A 253 7.88 -2.23 -12.12
CA ALA A 253 7.04 -2.64 -13.23
C ALA A 253 7.86 -3.34 -14.33
N TYR A 254 9.06 -2.84 -14.63
CA TYR A 254 9.95 -3.44 -15.64
C TYR A 254 10.49 -4.82 -15.23
N LYS A 255 10.91 -4.98 -13.96
CA LYS A 255 11.58 -6.21 -13.49
C LYS A 255 10.62 -7.27 -12.97
N VAL A 256 9.58 -6.85 -12.25
CA VAL A 256 8.62 -7.74 -11.56
C VAL A 256 7.30 -7.83 -12.30
N GLY A 257 6.81 -6.72 -12.85
CA GLY A 257 5.58 -6.69 -13.65
C GLY A 257 4.30 -6.98 -12.87
N LEU A 258 4.29 -6.66 -11.57
CA LEU A 258 3.10 -6.75 -10.73
C LEU A 258 2.77 -5.40 -10.09
N PRO A 259 1.49 -4.99 -10.03
CA PRO A 259 1.03 -3.87 -9.22
C PRO A 259 1.51 -4.03 -7.77
N GLY A 260 2.12 -3.00 -7.21
CA GLY A 260 2.69 -3.08 -5.87
C GLY A 260 2.46 -1.84 -5.02
N LYS A 261 2.77 -1.95 -3.73
CA LYS A 261 2.83 -0.80 -2.83
C LYS A 261 3.82 -1.05 -1.70
N SER A 262 4.66 -0.07 -1.41
CA SER A 262 5.55 -0.09 -0.25
C SER A 262 5.10 0.90 0.84
N GLY A 263 5.58 0.66 2.07
CA GLY A 263 5.42 1.56 3.20
C GLY A 263 6.71 1.64 4.01
N VAL A 264 6.97 2.80 4.63
CA VAL A 264 8.18 3.06 5.42
C VAL A 264 8.23 2.26 6.73
N GLY A 265 7.13 1.61 7.10
CA GLY A 265 7.12 0.57 8.13
C GLY A 265 7.86 -0.71 7.73
N GLY A 266 8.29 -0.84 6.47
CA GLY A 266 9.04 -2.00 5.97
C GLY A 266 8.22 -2.99 5.15
N GLY A 267 6.92 -2.73 4.97
CA GLY A 267 6.02 -3.56 4.18
C GLY A 267 6.17 -3.34 2.67
N VAL A 268 6.08 -4.43 1.90
CA VAL A 268 5.98 -4.44 0.44
C VAL A 268 4.85 -5.39 0.05
N LEU A 269 3.90 -4.90 -0.74
CA LEU A 269 2.79 -5.67 -1.29
C LEU A 269 2.93 -5.77 -2.81
N ALA A 270 2.62 -6.94 -3.38
CA ALA A 270 2.44 -7.16 -4.81
C ALA A 270 1.18 -8.00 -5.08
N VAL A 271 0.45 -7.67 -6.14
CA VAL A 271 -0.85 -8.30 -6.44
C VAL A 271 -0.83 -8.90 -7.83
N MET A 272 -1.12 -10.21 -7.94
CA MET A 272 -1.41 -10.87 -9.21
C MET A 272 -2.93 -11.06 -9.35
N PRO A 273 -3.60 -10.26 -10.21
CA PRO A 273 -5.05 -10.29 -10.34
C PRO A 273 -5.59 -11.68 -10.67
N GLY A 274 -6.60 -12.12 -9.92
CA GLY A 274 -7.25 -13.42 -10.08
C GLY A 274 -6.42 -14.62 -9.60
N VAL A 275 -5.27 -14.40 -8.95
CA VAL A 275 -4.39 -15.50 -8.49
C VAL A 275 -4.08 -15.37 -7.01
N LEU A 276 -3.29 -14.38 -6.61
CA LEU A 276 -2.79 -14.26 -5.25
C LEU A 276 -2.21 -12.87 -5.00
N ALA A 277 -1.92 -12.57 -3.75
CA ALA A 277 -1.05 -11.47 -3.37
C ALA A 277 0.14 -11.97 -2.55
N ILE A 278 1.25 -11.26 -2.69
CA ILE A 278 2.53 -11.53 -2.04
C ILE A 278 2.83 -10.31 -1.17
N ALA A 279 3.14 -10.53 0.09
CA ALA A 279 3.62 -9.49 1.01
C ALA A 279 4.96 -9.88 1.61
N GLY A 280 5.84 -8.91 1.72
CA GLY A 280 7.07 -9.01 2.51
C GLY A 280 7.11 -7.91 3.55
N PHE A 281 7.80 -8.16 4.65
CA PHE A 281 8.08 -7.17 5.68
C PHE A 281 9.53 -7.27 6.12
N SER A 282 10.24 -6.16 6.10
CA SER A 282 11.50 -5.99 6.83
C SER A 282 11.80 -4.49 7.03
N PRO A 283 12.18 -4.03 8.23
CA PRO A 283 12.31 -2.59 8.52
C PRO A 283 13.35 -1.81 7.68
N PRO A 284 14.55 -2.34 7.37
CA PRO A 284 15.58 -1.57 6.65
C PRO A 284 15.16 -1.21 5.22
N LEU A 285 15.15 0.10 4.94
CA LEU A 285 14.73 0.68 3.66
C LEU A 285 15.94 1.11 2.82
N ASP A 286 15.80 1.02 1.50
CA ASP A 286 16.71 1.63 0.54
C ASP A 286 16.49 3.16 0.46
N PRO A 287 17.34 3.91 -0.29
CA PRO A 287 17.19 5.36 -0.42
C PRO A 287 15.87 5.85 -1.03
N ALA A 288 15.12 4.98 -1.72
CA ALA A 288 13.80 5.30 -2.25
C ALA A 288 12.67 5.05 -1.22
N GLY A 289 13.00 4.54 -0.03
CA GLY A 289 12.03 4.25 1.03
C GLY A 289 11.38 2.88 0.91
N ASN A 290 11.97 1.95 0.14
CA ASN A 290 11.46 0.59 -0.04
C ASN A 290 12.28 -0.42 0.77
N SER A 291 11.62 -1.35 1.46
CA SER A 291 12.31 -2.39 2.22
C SER A 291 13.22 -3.24 1.34
N VAL A 292 14.50 -3.39 1.74
CA VAL A 292 15.52 -4.10 0.96
C VAL A 292 15.21 -5.60 0.87
N ARG A 293 15.00 -6.26 2.02
CA ARG A 293 14.75 -7.71 2.05
C ARG A 293 13.37 -8.05 1.50
N ALA A 294 12.34 -7.29 1.88
CA ALA A 294 10.98 -7.57 1.44
C ALA A 294 10.83 -7.41 -0.08
N ARG A 295 11.41 -6.37 -0.70
CA ARG A 295 11.29 -6.19 -2.16
C ARG A 295 11.98 -7.31 -2.94
N HIS A 296 13.14 -7.78 -2.50
CA HIS A 296 13.83 -8.89 -3.15
C HIS A 296 13.04 -10.19 -3.02
N ALA A 297 12.59 -10.53 -1.82
CA ALA A 297 11.84 -11.75 -1.58
C ALA A 297 10.48 -11.77 -2.33
N VAL A 298 9.75 -10.66 -2.32
CA VAL A 298 8.48 -10.54 -3.08
C VAL A 298 8.73 -10.72 -4.58
N ALA A 299 9.79 -10.10 -5.12
CA ALA A 299 10.17 -10.27 -6.53
C ALA A 299 10.59 -11.71 -6.84
N GLN A 300 11.32 -12.38 -5.94
CA GLN A 300 11.74 -13.77 -6.12
C GLN A 300 10.55 -14.73 -6.10
N VAL A 301 9.58 -14.55 -5.20
CA VAL A 301 8.34 -15.35 -5.20
C VAL A 301 7.58 -15.16 -6.52
N ALA A 302 7.41 -13.91 -6.96
CA ALA A 302 6.74 -13.63 -8.24
C ALA A 302 7.44 -14.32 -9.42
N ALA A 303 8.77 -14.23 -9.50
CA ALA A 303 9.58 -14.85 -10.55
C ALA A 303 9.51 -16.38 -10.52
N ALA A 304 9.64 -16.99 -9.33
CA ALA A 304 9.57 -18.45 -9.15
C ALA A 304 8.23 -19.02 -9.61
N LEU A 305 7.15 -18.28 -9.37
CA LEU A 305 5.79 -18.63 -9.77
C LEU A 305 5.42 -18.13 -11.18
N LYS A 306 6.36 -17.50 -11.90
CA LYS A 306 6.18 -16.91 -13.24
C LYS A 306 5.02 -15.91 -13.32
N LEU A 307 4.80 -15.16 -12.26
CA LEU A 307 3.75 -14.15 -12.16
C LEU A 307 4.28 -12.81 -12.69
N ASN A 308 3.76 -12.37 -13.83
CA ASN A 308 4.05 -11.06 -14.41
C ASN A 308 2.92 -10.70 -15.39
N LEU A 309 2.33 -9.52 -15.25
CA LEU A 309 1.22 -9.06 -16.11
C LEU A 309 1.61 -8.93 -17.59
N TYR A 310 2.89 -8.76 -17.88
CA TYR A 310 3.46 -8.54 -19.21
C TYR A 310 4.11 -9.79 -19.79
N ASN A 311 3.97 -10.96 -19.16
CA ASN A 311 4.57 -12.19 -19.65
C ASN A 311 3.91 -12.63 -20.97
N ALA A 312 4.63 -12.47 -22.08
CA ALA A 312 4.16 -12.79 -23.43
C ALA A 312 3.70 -14.25 -23.60
N SER A 313 4.27 -15.18 -22.82
CA SER A 313 3.93 -16.60 -22.90
C SER A 313 2.51 -16.94 -22.46
N ASP A 314 1.85 -16.06 -21.70
CA ASP A 314 0.44 -16.22 -21.31
C ASP A 314 -0.54 -15.78 -22.42
N TYR A 315 -0.04 -15.10 -23.45
CA TYR A 315 -0.81 -14.60 -24.59
C TYR A 315 -0.58 -15.40 -25.89
N ALA A 316 0.39 -16.32 -25.88
CA ALA A 316 0.67 -17.18 -27.01
C ALA A 316 -0.32 -18.36 -27.01
N SER A 317 -1.46 -18.16 -27.68
CA SER A 317 -2.36 -19.22 -28.14
C SER A 317 -1.94 -19.76 -29.50
#